data_AF-A0A2N8Z9Q1-F1
#
_entry.id   AF-A0A2N8Z9Q1-F1
#
_cell.length_a   1.000
_cell.length_b   1.000
_cell.length_c   1.000
_cell.angle_alpha   90.00
_cell.angle_beta   90.00
_cell.angle_gamma   90.00
#
_symmetry.space_group_name_H-M   'P 1'
#
loop_
_entity.id
_entity.type
_entity.pdbx_description
1 polymer ?
#
loop_
_entity_poly.entity_id
_entity_poly.type
_entity_poly.pdbx_seq_one_letter_code
_entity_poly.pdbx_strand_id
1 'polypeptide(L)' 'MASCLILGVDSYLKVSPSLPLNECQLVAISTTEYNDMVTTPINQLTIDPEIYTLVSGYMLLSFLSGHVLGRILKGLGKG' A
#
# COMPACT_ATOMS: atom_id res chain seq x y z
N MET A 1 -19.36 -7.03 -5.85
CA MET A 1 -18.89 -8.42 -5.58
C MET A 1 -18.02 -8.86 -6.74
N ALA A 2 -16.71 -8.79 -6.56
CA ALA A 2 -15.74 -9.24 -7.55
C ALA A 2 -15.81 -10.76 -7.74
N SER A 3 -15.72 -11.22 -8.98
CA SER A 3 -15.72 -12.64 -9.35
C SER A 3 -14.39 -13.04 -9.97
N CYS A 4 -13.84 -14.17 -9.54
CA CYS A 4 -12.63 -14.70 -10.13
C CYS A 4 -12.91 -15.34 -11.49
N LEU A 5 -12.14 -14.96 -12.51
CA LEU A 5 -12.16 -15.52 -13.85
C LEU A 5 -10.89 -16.34 -14.10
N ILE A 6 -11.04 -17.50 -14.70
CA ILE A 6 -9.92 -18.30 -15.20
C ILE A 6 -10.10 -18.64 -16.68
N LEU A 7 -8.97 -18.78 -17.37
CA LEU A 7 -8.93 -19.22 -18.77
C LEU A 7 -9.19 -20.73 -18.84
N GLY A 8 -10.25 -21.12 -19.54
CA GLY A 8 -10.52 -22.50 -19.92
C GLY A 8 -9.60 -22.96 -21.05
N VAL A 9 -9.48 -24.28 -21.21
CA VAL A 9 -8.63 -24.91 -22.24
C VAL A 9 -9.06 -24.56 -23.66
N ASP A 10 -10.34 -24.23 -23.87
CA ASP A 10 -10.90 -23.84 -25.16
C ASP A 10 -10.94 -22.30 -25.36
N SER A 11 -10.02 -21.57 -24.72
CA SER A 11 -9.89 -20.10 -24.82
C SER A 11 -11.12 -19.28 -24.38
N TYR A 12 -12.01 -19.86 -23.56
CA TYR A 12 -13.13 -19.14 -22.96
C TYR A 12 -12.83 -18.73 -21.52
N LEU A 13 -13.46 -17.65 -21.06
CA LEU A 13 -13.39 -17.20 -19.68
C LEU A 13 -14.51 -17.89 -18.89
N LYS A 14 -14.17 -18.50 -17.75
CA LYS A 14 -15.15 -19.07 -16.83
C LYS A 14 -15.01 -18.47 -15.44
N VAL A 15 -16.14 -18.29 -14.78
CA VAL A 15 -16.19 -17.85 -13.38
C VAL A 15 -15.82 -19.04 -12.50
N SER A 16 -14.80 -18.87 -11.66
CA SER A 16 -14.36 -19.85 -10.68
C SER A 16 -14.75 -19.40 -9.26
N PRO A 17 -15.91 -19.85 -8.74
CA PRO A 17 -16.39 -19.42 -7.42
C PRO A 17 -15.60 -20.04 -6.26
N SER A 18 -14.77 -21.06 -6.53
CA SER A 18 -13.99 -21.78 -5.52
C SER A 18 -12.56 -21.26 -5.34
N LEU A 19 -12.12 -20.29 -6.16
CA LEU A 19 -10.77 -19.74 -6.08
C LEU A 19 -10.77 -18.47 -5.23
N PRO A 20 -9.88 -18.37 -4.22
CA PRO A 20 -9.73 -17.15 -3.47
C PRO A 20 -9.15 -16.02 -4.35
N LEU A 21 -9.56 -14.77 -4.10
CA LEU A 21 -9.16 -13.60 -4.90
C LEU A 21 -7.64 -13.35 -4.92
N ASN A 22 -6.90 -13.85 -3.93
CA ASN A 22 -5.44 -13.71 -3.82
C ASN A 22 -4.66 -14.57 -4.83
N GLU A 23 -5.28 -15.61 -5.38
CA GLU A 23 -4.68 -16.54 -6.35
C GLU A 23 -5.36 -16.43 -7.73
N CYS A 24 -6.19 -15.41 -7.92
CA CYS A 24 -6.96 -15.24 -9.14
C CYS A 24 -6.16 -14.56 -10.25
N GLN A 25 -6.16 -15.13 -11.45
CA GLN A 25 -5.46 -14.56 -12.60
C GLN A 25 -6.17 -13.34 -13.18
N LEU A 26 -7.51 -13.38 -13.25
CA LEU A 26 -8.32 -12.27 -13.76
C LEU A 26 -9.50 -12.02 -12.83
N VAL A 27 -9.74 -10.76 -12.46
CA VAL A 27 -10.85 -10.39 -11.59
C VAL A 27 -11.87 -9.60 -12.40
N ALA A 28 -13.11 -10.08 -12.44
CA ALA A 28 -14.23 -9.33 -12.98
C ALA A 28 -14.86 -8.49 -11.87
N ILE A 29 -14.97 -7.19 -12.12
CA ILE A 29 -15.65 -6.23 -11.24
C ILE A 29 -16.88 -5.67 -11.97
N SER A 30 -17.92 -5.32 -11.20
CA SER A 30 -19.09 -4.66 -11.78
C SER A 30 -18.75 -3.22 -12.18
N THR A 31 -19.50 -2.67 -13.13
CA THR A 31 -19.34 -1.28 -13.57
C THR A 31 -19.56 -0.27 -12.45
N THR A 32 -20.41 -0.59 -11.48
CA THR A 32 -20.63 0.22 -10.28
C THR A 32 -19.40 0.26 -9.38
N GLU A 33 -18.75 -0.89 -9.15
CA GLU A 33 -17.54 -1.02 -8.32
C GLU A 33 -16.32 -0.40 -9.01
N TYR A 34 -16.24 -0.52 -10.34
CA TYR A 34 -15.25 0.21 -11.14
C TYR A 34 -15.41 1.73 -11.02
N ASN A 35 -16.64 2.24 -11.16
CA ASN A 35 -16.89 3.67 -11.02
C ASN A 35 -16.60 4.14 -9.60
N ASP A 36 -16.97 3.38 -8.57
CA ASP A 36 -16.60 3.70 -7.20
C ASP A 36 -15.07 3.79 -7.04
N MET A 37 -14.31 2.83 -7.56
CA MET A 37 -12.84 2.85 -7.47
C MET A 37 -12.18 3.99 -8.26
N VAL A 38 -12.72 4.37 -9.43
CA VAL A 38 -12.15 5.43 -10.28
C VAL A 38 -12.59 6.83 -9.86
N THR A 39 -13.83 6.96 -9.36
CA THR A 39 -14.39 8.25 -8.93
C THR A 39 -14.11 8.56 -7.47
N THR A 40 -13.76 7.55 -6.67
CA THR A 40 -13.25 7.77 -5.31
C THR A 40 -11.95 8.56 -5.39
N PRO A 41 -11.94 9.82 -4.94
CA PRO A 41 -10.72 10.60 -4.97
C PRO A 41 -9.70 9.94 -4.04
N ILE A 42 -8.43 9.93 -4.45
CA ILE A 42 -7.26 9.47 -3.67
C ILE A 42 -7.20 10.11 -2.27
N ASN A 43 -7.95 11.20 -2.05
CA ASN A 43 -8.22 11.84 -0.77
C ASN A 43 -8.99 10.98 0.25
N GLN A 44 -9.52 9.82 -0.11
CA GLN A 44 -10.13 8.88 0.84
C GLN A 44 -9.14 7.89 1.45
N LEU A 45 -7.84 8.01 1.14
CA LEU A 45 -6.81 7.32 1.91
C LEU A 45 -6.77 7.93 3.31
N THR A 46 -7.62 7.39 4.19
CA THR A 46 -7.69 7.75 5.60
C THR A 46 -6.46 7.16 6.25
N ILE A 47 -5.38 7.93 6.25
CA ILE A 47 -4.16 7.56 6.95
C ILE A 47 -4.50 7.58 8.44
N ASP A 48 -4.36 6.43 9.08
CA ASP A 48 -4.59 6.31 10.50
C ASP A 48 -3.67 7.31 11.25
N PRO A 49 -4.24 8.23 12.07
CA PRO A 49 -3.46 9.29 12.70
C PRO A 49 -2.45 8.75 13.72
N GLU A 50 -2.71 7.57 14.30
CA GLU A 50 -1.77 6.93 15.24
C GLU A 50 -0.55 6.41 14.49
N ILE A 51 -0.75 5.74 13.35
CA ILE A 51 0.36 5.29 12.49
C ILE A 51 1.16 6.48 11.94
N TYR A 52 0.48 7.53 11.48
CA TYR A 52 1.16 8.73 10.98
C TYR A 52 2.05 9.38 12.04
N THR A 53 1.53 9.56 13.24
CA THR A 53 2.28 10.19 14.35
C THR A 53 3.44 9.31 14.83
N LEU A 54 3.25 8.00 14.89
CA LEU A 54 4.30 7.05 15.28
C LEU A 54 5.46 7.08 14.28
N VAL A 55 5.17 6.93 12.98
CA VAL A 55 6.19 6.87 11.93
C VAL A 55 6.92 8.21 11.81
N SER A 56 6.19 9.32 11.80
CA SER A 56 6.81 10.65 11.74
C SER A 56 7.63 10.96 12.99
N GLY A 57 7.19 10.52 14.18
CA GLY A 57 7.94 10.64 15.43
C GLY A 57 9.27 9.90 15.38
N TYR A 58 9.27 8.62 14.98
CA TYR A 58 10.51 7.85 14.82
C TYR A 58 11.42 8.42 13.73
N MET A 59 10.85 8.93 12.63
CA MET A 59 11.62 9.59 11.59
C MET A 59 12.33 10.84 12.13
N LEU A 60 11.63 11.72 12.83
CA LEU A 60 12.21 12.92 13.43
C LEU A 60 13.28 12.59 14.47
N LEU A 61 13.05 11.60 15.34
CA LEU A 61 14.05 11.14 16.30
C LEU A 61 15.30 10.56 15.62
N SER A 62 15.13 9.83 14.51
CA SER A 62 16.24 9.30 13.71
C SER A 62 17.05 10.43 13.06
N PHE A 63 16.37 11.46 12.54
CA PHE A 63 17.04 12.65 11.99
C PHE A 63 17.80 13.44 13.05
N LEU A 64 17.18 13.68 14.21
CA LEU A 64 17.81 14.43 15.30
C LEU A 64 19.00 13.67 15.89
N SER A 65 18.85 12.36 16.13
CA SER A 65 19.95 11.53 16.63
C SER A 65 21.12 11.49 15.63
N GLY A 66 20.85 11.27 14.34
CA GLY A 66 21.88 11.33 13.29
C GLY A 66 22.56 12.69 13.19
N HIS A 67 21.81 13.78 13.32
CA HIS A 67 22.35 15.15 13.30
C HIS A 67 23.25 15.42 14.51
N VAL A 68 22.81 15.05 15.72
CA VAL A 68 23.57 15.25 16.96
C VAL A 68 24.83 14.39 16.97
N LEU A 69 24.74 13.09 16.63
CA LEU A 69 25.91 12.22 16.50
C LEU A 69 26.91 12.77 15.46
N GLY A 70 26.43 13.26 14.32
CA GLY A 70 27.27 13.88 13.30
C GLY A 70 28.04 15.10 13.83
N ARG A 71 27.41 15.94 14.67
CA ARG A 71 28.09 17.09 15.30
C ARG A 71 29.11 16.65 16.35
N ILE A 72 28.81 15.63 17.14
CA ILE A 72 29.71 15.09 18.16
C ILE A 72 30.96 14.51 17.49
N LEU A 73 30.80 13.65 16.49
CA LEU A 73 31.92 13.07 15.74
C LEU A 73 32.78 14.15 15.06
N LYS A 74 32.14 15.19 14.49
CA LYS A 74 32.85 16.33 13.90
C LYS A 74 33.63 17.17 14.93
N GLY A 75 33.15 17.24 16.17
CA GLY A 75 33.86 17.91 17.27
C GLY A 75 35.07 17.12 17.76
N LEU A 76 34.94 15.80 17.84
CA LEU A 76 36.02 14.89 18.25
C LEU A 76 37.12 14.75 17.19
N GLY A 77 36.78 14.80 15.90
CA GLY A 77 37.76 14.76 14.80
C GLY A 77 38.53 16.05 14.55
N LYS A 78 38.39 17.06 15.43
CA LYS A 78 39.09 18.36 15.36
C LYS A 78 40.23 18.50 16.38
N GLY A 79 40.60 17.38 17.04
CA GLY A 79 41.83 17.25 17.83
C GLY A 79 42.98 16.72 16.99
#